data_AF-B4VSY5-F1
#
_entry.id   AF-B4VSY5-F1
#
_cell.length_a   1.000
_cell.length_b   1.000
_cell.length_c   1.000
_cell.angle_alpha   90.00
_cell.angle_beta   90.00
_cell.angle_gamma   90.00
#
_symmetry.space_group_name_H-M   'P 1'
#
loop_
_entity.id
_entity.type
_entity.pdbx_description
1 polymer ?
#
loop_
_entity_poly.entity_id
_entity_poly.type
_entity_poly.pdbx_seq_one_letter_code
_entity_poly.pdbx_strand_id
1 'polypeptide(L)'
;MAVSTVVSTFELLVKPLVQPAADILGAGRTIIQGYFLTISNLNSSNPVRLRVNFTAQSPNLNSQPLLAFFDVGGSNIPLIPGFSNATNQTYFISIPPRDTGLFLLQPNVTDRNVVAAADTEIRGFVTLSLANLFGSNSFDLLLTPQQRGTFLPQNFPADNVDFDQLAYALPTATGGSKVTLTQFQFPIFPIRQLSPEILDLDPGLAEIIRENPDRLTLNPPNLGNGVISETTDSLQQVLSTMVERISDLETQATNR
;
A
#
# COMPACT_ATOMS: atom_id res chain seq x y z
N MET A 1 -17.08 -6.56 -1.55
CA MET A 1 -15.86 -6.42 -2.36
C MET A 1 -15.17 -5.15 -1.92
N ALA A 2 -13.86 -5.18 -1.68
CA ALA A 2 -13.12 -4.06 -1.10
C ALA A 2 -11.83 -3.82 -1.88
N VAL A 3 -11.36 -2.58 -1.91
CA VAL A 3 -10.08 -2.23 -2.55
C VAL A 3 -8.89 -2.45 -1.60
N SER A 4 -9.21 -2.62 -0.31
CA SER A 4 -8.29 -2.83 0.80
C SER A 4 -8.89 -3.80 1.82
N THR A 5 -8.05 -4.51 2.56
CA THR A 5 -8.45 -5.34 3.69
C THR A 5 -7.41 -5.28 4.81
N VAL A 6 -7.85 -5.47 6.05
CA VAL A 6 -6.93 -5.76 7.17
C VAL A 6 -6.59 -7.24 7.10
N VAL A 7 -5.31 -7.57 7.13
CA VAL A 7 -4.83 -8.96 7.02
C VAL A 7 -4.81 -9.60 8.39
N SER A 8 -3.97 -9.11 9.30
CA SER A 8 -3.80 -9.63 10.65
C SER A 8 -3.10 -8.58 11.52
N THR A 9 -2.97 -8.88 12.81
CA THR A 9 -1.96 -8.23 13.64
C THR A 9 -0.55 -8.67 13.21
N PHE A 10 0.47 -7.96 13.70
CA PHE A 10 1.86 -8.40 13.61
C PHE A 10 2.61 -8.05 14.89
N GLU A 11 3.71 -8.76 15.11
CA GLU A 11 4.65 -8.50 16.19
C GLU A 11 6.07 -8.76 15.70
N LEU A 12 6.96 -7.78 15.89
CA LEU A 12 8.39 -7.86 15.62
C LEU A 12 9.13 -7.77 16.95
N LEU A 13 9.94 -8.78 17.28
CA LEU A 13 10.62 -8.86 18.56
C LEU A 13 12.11 -9.10 18.40
N VAL A 14 12.88 -8.43 19.25
CA VAL A 14 14.17 -8.90 19.76
C VAL A 14 14.11 -8.67 21.26
N LYS A 15 13.79 -9.72 22.03
CA LYS A 15 13.49 -9.55 23.46
C LYS A 15 13.84 -10.79 24.29
N PRO A 16 14.21 -10.67 25.58
CA PRO A 16 14.27 -11.82 26.47
C PRO A 16 12.89 -12.47 26.64
N LEU A 17 12.83 -13.80 26.57
CA LEU A 17 11.65 -14.61 26.88
C LEU A 17 11.23 -14.46 28.34
N VAL A 18 12.22 -14.39 29.22
CA VAL A 18 12.05 -14.22 30.66
C VAL A 18 12.64 -12.87 31.02
N GLN A 19 11.94 -12.11 31.87
CA GLN A 19 12.49 -10.85 32.39
C GLN A 19 13.84 -11.14 33.06
N PRO A 20 14.93 -10.42 32.71
CA PRO A 20 16.27 -10.74 33.22
C PRO A 20 16.34 -10.83 34.76
N ALA A 21 15.61 -9.96 35.47
CA ALA A 21 15.54 -9.97 36.92
C ALA A 21 14.81 -11.19 37.52
N ALA A 22 14.04 -11.92 36.69
CA ALA A 22 13.27 -13.10 37.07
C ALA A 22 13.87 -14.40 36.53
N ASP A 23 15.00 -14.36 35.82
CA ASP A 23 15.68 -15.54 35.29
C ASP A 23 16.53 -16.23 36.36
N ILE A 24 15.84 -16.83 37.34
CA ILE A 24 16.47 -17.49 38.49
C ILE A 24 17.20 -18.79 38.08
N LEU A 25 16.75 -19.42 36.98
CA LEU A 25 17.26 -20.71 36.52
C LEU A 25 18.35 -20.59 35.44
N GLY A 26 18.67 -19.38 34.97
CA GLY A 26 19.62 -19.16 33.87
C GLY A 26 19.13 -19.79 32.55
N ALA A 27 17.81 -19.85 32.37
CA ALA A 27 17.17 -20.43 31.19
C ALA A 27 16.68 -19.35 30.22
N GLY A 28 17.00 -18.08 30.50
CA GLY A 28 16.65 -16.94 29.66
C GLY A 28 17.18 -17.11 28.24
N ARG A 29 16.27 -17.07 27.26
CA ARG A 29 16.60 -16.99 25.83
C ARG A 29 16.13 -15.66 25.28
N THR A 30 16.81 -15.16 24.25
CA THR A 30 16.33 -13.99 23.49
C THR A 30 15.58 -14.47 22.27
N ILE A 31 14.31 -14.10 22.13
CA ILE A 31 13.55 -14.36 20.91
C ILE A 31 13.87 -13.28 19.88
N ILE A 32 14.19 -13.69 18.65
CA ILE A 32 14.09 -12.88 17.44
C ILE A 32 12.84 -13.33 16.71
N GLN A 33 11.92 -12.43 16.41
CA GLN A 33 10.67 -12.76 15.73
C GLN A 33 10.38 -11.79 14.58
N GLY A 34 10.04 -12.37 13.43
CA GLY A 34 9.61 -11.65 12.24
C GLY A 34 8.18 -12.01 11.82
N TYR A 35 7.58 -11.13 11.05
CA TYR A 35 6.29 -11.31 10.41
C TYR A 35 6.45 -11.80 8.98
N PHE A 36 5.70 -12.84 8.63
CA PHE A 36 5.71 -13.47 7.32
C PHE A 36 4.30 -13.46 6.76
N LEU A 37 4.14 -13.06 5.50
CA LEU A 37 2.86 -13.07 4.81
C LEU A 37 2.99 -13.79 3.48
N THR A 38 2.42 -14.99 3.41
CA THR A 38 2.30 -15.73 2.15
C THR A 38 1.04 -15.27 1.41
N ILE A 39 1.18 -14.94 0.13
CA ILE A 39 0.11 -14.41 -0.71
C ILE A 39 0.10 -15.20 -2.02
N SER A 40 -0.95 -15.97 -2.28
CA SER A 40 -1.14 -16.64 -3.57
C SER A 40 -2.09 -15.86 -4.45
N ASN A 41 -1.68 -15.56 -5.69
CA ASN A 41 -2.53 -14.96 -6.71
C ASN A 41 -3.32 -16.06 -7.43
N LEU A 42 -4.61 -16.19 -7.14
CA LEU A 42 -5.45 -17.25 -7.72
C LEU A 42 -5.94 -16.94 -9.14
N ASN A 43 -5.65 -15.73 -9.64
CA ASN A 43 -6.09 -15.28 -10.96
C ASN A 43 -5.19 -15.89 -12.05
N SER A 44 -5.79 -16.20 -13.21
CA SER A 44 -5.11 -16.91 -14.30
C SER A 44 -4.30 -16.02 -15.22
N SER A 45 -4.69 -14.76 -15.37
CA SER A 45 -4.25 -13.95 -16.52
C SER A 45 -3.53 -12.67 -16.12
N ASN A 46 -3.85 -12.10 -14.95
CA ASN A 46 -3.34 -10.80 -14.54
C ASN A 46 -2.41 -10.91 -13.33
N PRO A 47 -1.20 -10.33 -13.39
CA PRO A 47 -0.40 -10.15 -12.18
C PRO A 47 -1.13 -9.20 -11.24
N VAL A 48 -1.07 -9.48 -9.95
CA VAL A 48 -1.62 -8.60 -8.93
C VAL A 48 -0.51 -7.72 -8.38
N ARG A 49 -0.74 -6.40 -8.40
CA ARG A 49 0.16 -5.42 -7.78
C ARG A 49 -0.47 -4.96 -6.47
N LEU A 50 0.25 -5.17 -5.38
CA LEU A 50 -0.26 -4.97 -4.03
C LEU A 50 0.56 -3.92 -3.29
N ARG A 51 -0.15 -3.22 -2.41
CA ARG A 51 0.41 -2.34 -1.40
C ARG A 51 0.20 -3.01 -0.05
N VAL A 52 1.30 -3.36 0.62
CA VAL A 52 1.32 -3.92 1.97
C VAL A 52 1.68 -2.78 2.93
N ASN A 53 0.78 -2.40 3.83
CA ASN A 53 1.03 -1.32 4.78
C ASN A 53 0.98 -1.83 6.22
N PHE A 54 2.08 -1.62 6.92
CA PHE A 54 2.24 -1.88 8.35
C PHE A 54 1.92 -0.62 9.12
N THR A 55 1.11 -0.74 10.17
CA THR A 55 0.77 0.37 11.05
C THR A 55 1.08 0.01 12.50
N ALA A 56 1.88 0.82 13.19
CA ALA A 56 2.18 0.69 14.62
C ALA A 56 2.34 2.08 15.27
N GLN A 57 2.01 2.20 16.56
CA GLN A 57 2.03 3.50 17.26
C GLN A 57 2.94 3.52 18.48
N SER A 58 2.98 2.44 19.27
CA SER A 58 3.69 2.40 20.56
C SER A 58 4.21 0.99 20.87
N PRO A 59 5.52 0.73 20.71
CA PRO A 59 6.51 1.52 19.97
C PRO A 59 6.16 1.67 18.49
N ASN A 60 6.69 2.73 17.86
CA ASN A 60 6.41 3.07 16.47
C ASN A 60 7.43 2.39 15.52
N LEU A 61 7.20 2.42 14.20
CA LEU A 61 8.04 1.71 13.21
C LEU A 61 9.45 2.28 13.03
N ASN A 62 9.72 3.46 13.59
CA ASN A 62 11.05 4.08 13.58
C ASN A 62 11.83 3.82 14.88
N SER A 63 11.25 3.14 15.87
CA SER A 63 11.92 2.93 17.16
C SER A 63 13.13 2.01 17.04
N GLN A 64 13.16 1.14 16.02
CA GLN A 64 14.23 0.19 15.75
C GLN A 64 14.40 -0.01 14.24
N PRO A 65 15.61 -0.32 13.74
CA PRO A 65 15.83 -0.57 12.31
C PRO A 65 15.16 -1.89 11.88
N LEU A 66 14.47 -1.86 10.74
CA LEU A 66 13.72 -3.00 10.19
C LEU A 66 14.26 -3.40 8.81
N LEU A 67 14.12 -4.68 8.48
CA LEU A 67 14.42 -5.24 7.17
C LEU A 67 13.18 -5.90 6.60
N ALA A 68 12.91 -5.63 5.32
CA ALA A 68 11.86 -6.28 4.57
C ALA A 68 12.44 -7.02 3.36
N PHE A 69 11.82 -8.15 3.03
CA PHE A 69 12.16 -8.95 1.86
C PHE A 69 10.89 -9.43 1.18
N PHE A 70 11.02 -9.71 -0.11
CA PHE A 70 9.97 -10.37 -0.86
C PHE A 70 10.55 -11.41 -1.80
N ASP A 71 9.86 -12.55 -1.82
CA ASP A 71 10.22 -13.70 -2.63
C ASP A 71 8.99 -14.17 -3.42
N VAL A 72 9.21 -14.54 -4.68
CA VAL A 72 8.25 -15.24 -5.54
C VAL A 72 8.95 -16.41 -6.23
N GLY A 73 10.25 -16.26 -6.55
CA GLY A 73 11.03 -17.22 -7.34
C GLY A 73 12.00 -18.11 -6.55
N GLY A 74 11.89 -18.15 -5.22
CA GLY A 74 12.80 -18.88 -4.32
C GLY A 74 14.03 -18.09 -3.88
N SER A 75 14.05 -16.77 -4.06
CA SER A 75 15.12 -15.88 -3.63
C SER A 75 14.56 -14.66 -2.91
N ASN A 76 15.00 -14.45 -1.67
CA ASN A 76 14.63 -13.28 -0.87
C ASN A 76 15.30 -12.02 -1.43
N ILE A 77 14.51 -11.13 -2.03
CA ILE A 77 14.98 -9.84 -2.54
C ILE A 77 14.70 -8.76 -1.48
N PRO A 78 15.70 -7.98 -1.04
CA PRO A 78 15.47 -6.89 -0.11
C PRO A 78 14.50 -5.86 -0.67
N LEU A 79 13.60 -5.37 0.18
CA LEU A 79 12.66 -4.31 -0.16
C LEU A 79 12.96 -3.02 0.61
N ILE A 80 12.80 -1.90 -0.09
CA ILE A 80 12.80 -0.56 0.50
C ILE A 80 11.33 -0.10 0.58
N PRO A 81 10.87 0.46 1.71
CA PRO A 81 9.52 0.99 1.80
C PRO A 81 9.34 2.14 0.79
N GLY A 82 8.26 2.08 0.00
CA GLY A 82 7.92 3.17 -0.92
C GLY A 82 7.37 4.40 -0.19
N PHE A 83 6.77 4.19 0.98
CA PHE A 83 6.40 5.25 1.92
C PHE A 83 6.75 4.81 3.33
N SER A 84 7.37 5.70 4.12
CA SER A 84 7.74 5.43 5.50
C SER A 84 7.57 6.68 6.36
N ASN A 85 6.89 6.55 7.48
CA ASN A 85 6.86 7.52 8.56
C ASN A 85 6.87 6.77 9.90
N ALA A 86 6.85 7.52 11.02
CA ALA A 86 6.94 6.90 12.34
C ALA A 86 5.88 5.81 12.58
N THR A 87 4.67 5.95 12.04
CA THR A 87 3.57 5.04 12.34
C THR A 87 3.20 4.10 11.20
N ASN A 88 3.68 4.36 9.98
CA ASN A 88 3.32 3.59 8.79
C ASN A 88 4.55 3.27 7.93
N GLN A 89 4.66 2.02 7.48
CA GLN A 89 5.60 1.59 6.45
C GLN A 89 4.85 0.82 5.36
N THR A 90 4.98 1.31 4.13
CA THR A 90 4.29 0.78 2.96
C THR A 90 5.29 0.17 1.98
N TYR A 91 5.01 -1.06 1.56
CA TYR A 91 5.76 -1.81 0.57
C TYR A 91 4.91 -2.10 -0.66
N PHE A 92 5.56 -2.12 -1.83
CA PHE A 92 4.93 -2.44 -3.11
C PHE A 92 5.49 -3.76 -3.62
N ILE A 93 4.59 -4.71 -3.90
CA ILE A 93 4.94 -6.04 -4.39
C ILE A 93 4.08 -6.41 -5.59
N SER A 94 4.58 -7.31 -6.43
CA SER A 94 3.85 -7.83 -7.58
C SER A 94 3.96 -9.35 -7.58
N ILE A 95 2.81 -10.02 -7.71
CA ILE A 95 2.74 -11.48 -7.77
C ILE A 95 2.19 -11.88 -9.14
N PRO A 96 2.93 -12.68 -9.93
CA PRO A 96 2.45 -13.19 -11.22
C PRO A 96 1.13 -13.97 -11.10
N PRO A 97 0.40 -14.16 -12.20
CA PRO A 97 -0.78 -15.04 -12.21
C PRO A 97 -0.41 -16.45 -11.75
N ARG A 98 -1.28 -17.07 -10.93
CA ARG A 98 -1.11 -18.44 -10.41
C ARG A 98 0.16 -18.68 -9.58
N ASP A 99 0.77 -17.61 -9.10
CA ASP A 99 2.01 -17.69 -8.34
C ASP A 99 1.81 -17.32 -6.87
N THR A 100 2.81 -17.62 -6.04
CA THR A 100 2.79 -17.34 -4.60
C THR A 100 4.01 -16.51 -4.21
N GLY A 101 3.74 -15.37 -3.57
CA GLY A 101 4.77 -14.55 -2.96
C GLY A 101 4.86 -14.75 -1.45
N LEU A 102 6.06 -14.64 -0.90
CA LEU A 102 6.34 -14.54 0.53
C LEU A 102 6.90 -13.15 0.84
N PHE A 103 6.14 -12.37 1.60
CA PHE A 103 6.63 -11.14 2.19
C PHE A 103 7.16 -11.39 3.59
N LEU A 104 8.30 -10.79 3.92
CA LEU A 104 8.95 -10.87 5.22
C LEU A 104 9.22 -9.45 5.74
N LEU A 105 8.88 -9.18 7.00
CA LEU A 105 9.34 -8.02 7.76
C LEU A 105 9.90 -8.48 9.11
N GLN A 106 11.10 -8.02 9.46
CA GLN A 106 11.78 -8.41 10.69
C GLN A 106 12.65 -7.27 11.23
N PRO A 107 13.03 -7.30 12.53
CA PRO A 107 14.09 -6.45 13.04
C PRO A 107 15.40 -6.63 12.25
N ASN A 108 16.21 -5.58 12.14
CA ASN A 108 17.50 -5.67 11.47
C ASN A 108 18.53 -6.41 12.33
N VAL A 109 18.49 -7.74 12.29
CA VAL A 109 19.41 -8.60 13.04
C VAL A 109 20.82 -8.69 12.47
N THR A 110 21.08 -8.02 11.34
CA THR A 110 22.46 -7.82 10.85
C THR A 110 23.20 -6.78 11.68
N ASP A 111 22.46 -5.88 12.35
CA ASP A 111 23.01 -4.95 13.32
C ASP A 111 23.15 -5.65 14.68
N ARG A 112 24.39 -5.81 15.14
CA ARG A 112 24.69 -6.44 16.43
C ARG A 112 24.11 -5.68 17.61
N ASN A 113 23.93 -4.36 17.50
CA ASN A 113 23.38 -3.55 18.58
C ASN A 113 21.91 -3.88 18.82
N VAL A 114 21.15 -4.15 17.75
CA VAL A 114 19.74 -4.58 17.83
C VAL A 114 19.63 -5.90 18.57
N VAL A 115 20.51 -6.85 18.26
CA VAL A 115 20.53 -8.18 18.89
C VAL A 115 21.00 -8.09 20.35
N ALA A 116 22.03 -7.31 20.63
CA ALA A 116 22.61 -7.16 21.96
C ALA A 116 21.73 -6.36 22.94
N ALA A 117 21.04 -5.33 22.47
CA ALA A 117 20.13 -4.53 23.29
C ALA A 117 18.91 -5.34 23.73
N ALA A 118 18.42 -6.23 22.87
CA ALA A 118 17.28 -7.11 23.13
C ALA A 118 16.05 -6.37 23.71
N ASP A 119 15.77 -5.19 23.17
CA ASP A 119 14.71 -4.28 23.60
C ASP A 119 13.71 -3.95 22.47
N THR A 120 13.82 -4.64 21.34
CA THR A 120 12.94 -4.41 20.19
C THR A 120 11.59 -5.07 20.42
N GLU A 121 10.54 -4.26 20.41
CA GLU A 121 9.15 -4.73 20.43
C GLU A 121 8.30 -3.77 19.61
N ILE A 122 7.79 -4.22 18.47
CA ILE A 122 6.87 -3.43 17.64
C ILE A 122 5.65 -4.27 17.34
N ARG A 123 4.48 -3.74 17.69
CA ARG A 123 3.19 -4.40 17.52
C ARG A 123 2.24 -3.50 16.74
N GLY A 124 1.41 -4.13 15.91
CA GLY A 124 0.47 -3.39 15.10
C GLY A 124 -0.41 -4.30 14.24
N PHE A 125 -0.87 -3.76 13.13
CA PHE A 125 -1.65 -4.50 12.15
C PHE A 125 -1.17 -4.23 10.72
N VAL A 126 -1.48 -5.17 9.84
CA VAL A 126 -1.11 -5.13 8.42
C VAL A 126 -2.37 -4.95 7.60
N THR A 127 -2.30 -4.05 6.62
CA THR A 127 -3.33 -3.86 5.61
C THR A 127 -2.78 -4.19 4.23
N LEU A 128 -3.64 -4.75 3.39
CA LEU A 128 -3.34 -5.11 2.01
C LEU A 128 -4.34 -4.42 1.09
N SER A 129 -3.85 -3.67 0.11
CA SER A 129 -4.69 -3.04 -0.91
C SER A 129 -4.11 -3.24 -2.30
N LEU A 130 -4.94 -3.05 -3.33
CA LEU A 130 -4.42 -2.96 -4.70
C LEU A 130 -3.55 -1.71 -4.85
N ALA A 131 -2.42 -1.84 -5.55
CA ALA A 131 -1.57 -0.70 -5.88
C ALA A 131 -2.24 0.18 -6.97
N ASN A 132 -2.93 -0.46 -7.91
CA ASN A 132 -3.73 0.21 -8.93
C ASN A 132 -5.20 0.19 -8.51
N LEU A 133 -5.71 1.33 -8.06
CA LEU A 133 -7.07 1.45 -7.53
C LEU A 133 -8.15 1.45 -8.62
N PHE A 134 -7.82 1.84 -9.85
CA PHE A 134 -8.77 2.01 -10.94
C PHE A 134 -8.65 0.91 -11.99
N GLY A 135 -9.79 0.48 -12.52
CA GLY A 135 -9.92 -0.57 -13.52
C GLY A 135 -11.12 -1.47 -13.27
N SER A 136 -11.23 -2.55 -14.03
CA SER A 136 -12.33 -3.52 -13.94
C SER A 136 -11.89 -4.89 -13.42
N ASN A 137 -10.65 -5.02 -12.95
CA ASN A 137 -10.14 -6.31 -12.47
C ASN A 137 -10.61 -6.61 -11.04
N SER A 138 -10.90 -7.88 -10.81
CA SER A 138 -11.06 -8.48 -9.49
C SER A 138 -9.93 -9.48 -9.28
N PHE A 139 -9.37 -9.50 -8.07
CA PHE A 139 -8.27 -10.38 -7.70
C PHE A 139 -8.66 -11.23 -6.50
N ASP A 140 -8.78 -12.53 -6.75
CA ASP A 140 -8.88 -13.53 -5.67
C ASP A 140 -7.48 -13.90 -5.16
N LEU A 141 -7.27 -13.73 -3.86
CA LEU A 141 -6.01 -13.96 -3.17
C LEU A 141 -6.20 -14.93 -2.00
N LEU A 142 -5.22 -15.79 -1.78
CA LEU A 142 -5.12 -16.59 -0.56
C LEU A 142 -4.02 -16.01 0.33
N LEU A 143 -4.38 -15.62 1.55
CA LEU A 143 -3.50 -14.97 2.52
C LEU A 143 -3.22 -15.92 3.68
N THR A 144 -1.94 -16.09 4.01
CA THR A 144 -1.50 -16.83 5.19
C THR A 144 -0.48 -16.00 5.97
N PRO A 145 -0.93 -15.18 6.94
CA PRO A 145 -0.03 -14.48 7.85
C PRO A 145 0.53 -15.45 8.88
N GLN A 146 1.80 -15.27 9.23
CA GLN A 146 2.55 -16.12 10.15
C GLN A 146 3.53 -15.28 10.96
N GLN A 147 3.86 -15.76 12.15
CA GLN A 147 5.06 -15.33 12.86
C GLN A 147 6.04 -16.48 12.88
N ARG A 148 7.30 -16.15 12.63
CA ARG A 148 8.40 -17.10 12.79
C ARG A 148 9.46 -16.46 13.65
N GLY A 149 10.03 -17.23 14.54
CA GLY A 149 11.06 -16.75 15.43
C GLY A 149 12.13 -17.78 15.70
N THR A 150 13.26 -17.28 16.15
CA THR A 150 14.41 -18.07 16.57
C THR A 150 14.74 -17.69 18.00
N PHE A 151 15.02 -18.67 18.83
CA PHE A 151 15.51 -18.47 20.18
C PHE A 151 17.03 -18.50 20.19
N LEU A 152 17.62 -17.39 20.59
CA LEU A 152 19.04 -17.28 20.88
C LEU A 152 19.29 -17.71 22.33
N PRO A 153 20.34 -18.51 22.60
CA PRO A 153 20.72 -18.80 23.97
C PRO A 153 21.32 -17.56 24.64
N GLN A 154 21.29 -17.53 25.97
CA GLN A 154 21.71 -16.41 26.79
C GLN A 154 23.15 -15.95 26.53
N ASN A 155 24.04 -16.89 26.21
CA ASN A 155 25.45 -16.67 25.99
C ASN A 155 25.79 -16.35 24.53
N PHE A 156 24.81 -16.08 23.66
CA PHE A 156 25.08 -15.70 22.28
C PHE A 156 25.78 -14.33 22.21
N PRO A 157 26.86 -14.18 21.41
CA PRO A 157 27.49 -15.19 20.56
C PRO A 157 28.51 -16.07 21.32
N ALA A 158 28.34 -17.40 21.24
CA ALA A 158 29.27 -18.42 21.74
C ALA A 158 29.56 -19.47 20.65
N ASP A 159 30.59 -20.29 20.79
CA ASP A 159 31.01 -21.21 19.72
C ASP A 159 30.14 -22.48 19.59
N ASN A 160 29.30 -22.79 20.58
CA ASN A 160 28.35 -23.92 20.57
C ASN A 160 26.96 -23.42 20.95
N VAL A 161 26.21 -22.94 19.95
CA VAL A 161 24.91 -22.28 20.11
C VAL A 161 23.80 -23.28 19.78
N ASP A 162 22.90 -23.52 20.73
CA ASP A 162 21.64 -24.24 20.50
C ASP A 162 20.57 -23.24 20.03
N PHE A 163 20.28 -23.25 18.73
CA PHE A 163 19.19 -22.46 18.16
C PHE A 163 17.92 -23.29 18.12
N ASP A 164 16.86 -22.75 18.68
CA ASP A 164 15.52 -23.32 18.55
C ASP A 164 14.64 -22.38 17.72
N GLN A 165 13.58 -22.91 17.11
CA GLN A 165 12.73 -22.19 16.18
C GLN A 165 11.26 -22.38 16.51
N LEU A 166 10.47 -21.35 16.24
CA LEU A 166 9.02 -21.40 16.32
C LEU A 166 8.40 -20.84 15.05
N ALA A 167 7.28 -21.40 14.64
CA ALA A 167 6.47 -20.86 13.56
C ALA A 167 5.00 -21.15 13.83
N TYR A 168 4.16 -20.13 13.73
CA TYR A 168 2.72 -20.27 13.90
C TYR A 168 1.95 -19.31 12.98
N ALA A 169 0.77 -19.76 12.55
CA ALA A 169 -0.13 -18.95 11.75
C ALA A 169 -0.86 -17.93 12.61
N LEU A 170 -1.09 -16.75 12.06
CA LEU A 170 -1.91 -15.72 12.68
C LEU A 170 -3.34 -15.82 12.15
N PRO A 171 -4.35 -15.48 12.99
CA PRO A 171 -5.70 -15.34 12.49
C PRO A 171 -5.78 -14.19 11.50
N THR A 172 -6.49 -14.40 10.40
CA THR A 172 -6.86 -13.29 9.51
C THR A 172 -8.00 -12.48 10.14
N ALA A 173 -8.05 -11.18 9.87
CA ALA A 173 -9.06 -10.29 10.46
C ALA A 173 -10.51 -10.69 10.10
N THR A 174 -10.69 -11.36 8.96
CA THR A 174 -11.99 -11.86 8.48
C THR A 174 -12.30 -13.28 8.94
N GLY A 175 -11.36 -13.98 9.59
CA GLY A 175 -11.45 -15.40 9.95
C GLY A 175 -11.32 -16.37 8.76
N GLY A 176 -11.21 -15.86 7.53
CA GLY A 176 -10.98 -16.66 6.32
C GLY A 176 -9.67 -16.31 5.64
N SER A 177 -9.03 -17.27 4.97
CA SER A 177 -7.77 -17.05 4.24
C SER A 177 -7.98 -16.47 2.83
N LYS A 178 -9.15 -16.68 2.22
CA LYS A 178 -9.45 -16.13 0.89
C LYS A 178 -9.97 -14.70 1.00
N VAL A 179 -9.38 -13.80 0.23
CA VAL A 179 -9.82 -12.40 0.09
C VAL A 179 -10.01 -12.08 -1.39
N THR A 180 -11.04 -11.28 -1.70
CA THR A 180 -11.26 -10.73 -3.04
C THR A 180 -11.08 -9.23 -3.00
N LEU A 181 -10.09 -8.72 -3.75
CA LEU A 181 -9.84 -7.29 -3.92
C LEU A 181 -10.29 -6.83 -5.30
N THR A 182 -11.04 -5.74 -5.38
CA THR A 182 -11.59 -5.24 -6.65
C THR A 182 -11.13 -3.83 -6.94
N GLN A 183 -10.86 -3.52 -8.21
CA GLN A 183 -10.61 -2.15 -8.63
C GLN A 183 -11.92 -1.35 -8.70
N PHE A 184 -11.80 -0.03 -8.54
CA PHE A 184 -12.89 0.89 -8.82
C PHE A 184 -13.08 1.03 -10.33
N GLN A 185 -14.25 0.62 -10.78
CA GLN A 185 -14.74 0.96 -12.10
C GLN A 185 -15.47 2.30 -11.99
N PHE A 186 -14.90 3.36 -12.57
CA PHE A 186 -15.74 4.51 -12.89
C PHE A 186 -16.71 4.06 -13.98
N PRO A 187 -18.02 4.32 -13.85
CA PRO A 187 -18.85 4.32 -15.04
C PRO A 187 -18.22 5.37 -15.96
N ILE A 188 -17.68 4.92 -17.10
CA ILE A 188 -17.52 5.82 -18.23
C ILE A 188 -18.95 6.22 -18.53
N PHE A 189 -19.38 7.40 -18.07
CA PHE A 189 -20.63 7.96 -18.56
C PHE A 189 -20.44 7.96 -20.08
N PRO A 190 -21.23 7.18 -20.85
CA PRO A 190 -21.26 7.45 -22.26
C PRO A 190 -21.64 8.93 -22.35
N ILE A 191 -20.91 9.72 -23.14
CA ILE A 191 -21.36 11.04 -23.55
C ILE A 191 -22.61 10.80 -24.43
N ARG A 192 -23.70 10.36 -23.80
CA ARG A 192 -25.02 10.31 -24.40
C ARG A 192 -25.50 11.73 -24.31
N GLN A 193 -25.46 12.37 -25.47
CA GLN A 193 -26.29 13.50 -25.89
C GLN A 193 -26.72 14.39 -24.73
N LEU A 194 -26.10 15.58 -24.64
CA LEU A 194 -26.68 16.72 -23.92
C LEU A 194 -28.20 16.65 -24.07
N SER A 195 -28.93 16.62 -22.94
CA SER A 195 -30.38 16.60 -23.00
C SER A 195 -30.85 17.79 -23.86
N PRO A 196 -31.96 17.67 -24.60
CA PRO A 196 -32.49 18.76 -25.41
C PRO A 196 -32.59 20.08 -24.61
N GLU A 197 -32.84 19.98 -23.31
CA GLU A 197 -32.88 21.10 -22.37
C GLU A 197 -31.56 21.88 -22.24
N ILE A 198 -30.39 21.26 -22.41
CA ILE A 198 -29.10 21.98 -22.37
C ILE A 198 -28.81 22.68 -23.71
N LEU A 199 -29.29 22.13 -24.82
CA LEU A 199 -29.22 22.77 -26.15
C LEU A 199 -30.18 23.97 -26.27
N ASP A 200 -31.29 23.96 -25.53
CA ASP A 200 -32.24 25.08 -25.46
C ASP A 200 -31.78 26.21 -24.52
N LEU A 201 -30.85 25.95 -23.59
CA LEU A 201 -30.35 26.94 -22.63
C LEU A 201 -29.30 27.89 -23.21
N ASP A 202 -28.56 27.48 -24.24
CA ASP A 202 -27.61 28.35 -24.93
C ASP A 202 -27.42 27.90 -26.40
N PRO A 203 -28.14 28.50 -27.35
CA PRO A 203 -27.99 28.17 -28.77
C PRO A 203 -26.59 28.45 -29.32
N GLY A 204 -25.78 29.29 -28.64
CA GLY A 204 -24.39 29.55 -29.03
C GLY A 204 -23.46 28.37 -28.77
N LEU A 205 -23.79 27.50 -27.81
CA LEU A 205 -22.99 26.31 -27.52
C LEU A 205 -23.00 25.30 -28.68
N ALA A 206 -24.12 25.19 -29.39
CA ALA A 206 -24.24 24.30 -30.54
C ALA A 206 -23.36 24.76 -31.71
N GLU A 207 -23.27 26.07 -31.94
CA GLU A 207 -22.43 26.66 -32.99
C GLU A 207 -20.94 26.50 -32.66
N ILE A 208 -20.54 26.74 -31.40
CA ILE A 208 -19.14 26.56 -30.95
C ILE A 208 -18.68 25.10 -31.10
N ILE A 209 -19.57 24.13 -30.80
CA ILE A 209 -19.29 22.69 -30.97
C ILE A 209 -19.18 22.32 -32.46
N ARG A 210 -20.02 22.92 -33.30
CA ARG A 210 -20.01 22.70 -34.75
C ARG A 210 -18.76 23.26 -35.41
N GLU A 211 -18.28 24.40 -34.94
CA GLU A 211 -17.06 25.04 -35.44
C GLU A 211 -15.77 24.38 -34.91
N ASN A 212 -15.82 23.65 -33.79
CA ASN A 212 -14.65 23.03 -33.17
C ASN A 212 -14.90 21.57 -32.70
N PRO A 213 -15.26 20.64 -33.61
CA PRO A 213 -15.54 19.25 -33.24
C PRO A 213 -14.32 18.55 -32.62
N ASP A 214 -13.11 18.98 -32.99
CA ASP A 214 -11.85 18.35 -32.57
C ASP A 214 -11.48 18.66 -31.11
N ARG A 215 -11.99 19.75 -30.53
CA ARG A 215 -11.76 20.12 -29.11
C ARG A 215 -12.48 19.20 -28.12
N LEU A 216 -13.40 18.37 -28.61
CA LEU A 216 -14.09 17.36 -27.82
C LEU A 216 -13.37 16.00 -27.81
N THR A 217 -12.31 15.85 -28.63
CA THR A 217 -11.45 14.66 -28.58
C THR A 217 -10.37 14.85 -27.54
N LEU A 218 -10.59 14.31 -26.33
CA LEU A 218 -9.52 14.11 -25.36
C LEU A 218 -8.69 12.90 -25.79
N ASN A 219 -7.86 13.06 -26.81
CA ASN A 219 -6.70 12.18 -26.93
C ASN A 219 -5.75 12.54 -25.77
N PRO A 220 -5.35 11.59 -24.91
CA PRO A 220 -4.34 11.89 -23.91
C PRO A 220 -3.06 12.32 -24.64
N PRO A 221 -2.45 13.46 -24.30
CA PRO A 221 -1.23 13.88 -24.98
C PRO A 221 -0.15 12.82 -24.74
N ASN A 222 0.42 12.32 -25.83
CA ASN A 222 1.68 11.59 -25.80
C ASN A 222 2.72 12.52 -25.16
N LEU A 223 3.13 12.23 -23.92
CA LEU A 223 4.24 12.90 -23.26
C LEU A 223 5.56 12.42 -23.90
N GLY A 224 5.81 12.92 -25.11
CA GLY A 224 7.12 12.92 -25.74
C GLY A 224 7.77 14.28 -25.52
N ASN A 225 8.99 14.28 -24.97
CA ASN A 225 9.79 15.46 -24.67
C ASN A 225 9.84 16.47 -25.82
N GLY A 226 9.22 17.64 -25.63
CA GLY A 226 9.36 18.77 -26.55
C GLY A 226 8.42 19.93 -26.24
N VAL A 227 8.97 20.99 -25.64
CA VAL A 227 8.50 22.38 -25.64
C VAL A 227 7.20 22.67 -24.87
N ILE A 228 7.38 23.11 -23.61
CA ILE A 228 6.36 23.80 -22.80
C ILE A 228 6.41 25.27 -23.21
N SER A 229 5.40 25.80 -23.93
CA SER A 229 5.17 27.25 -23.96
C SER A 229 3.78 27.74 -24.42
N GLU A 230 2.90 26.94 -25.01
CA GLU A 230 1.63 27.48 -25.57
C GLU A 230 0.35 27.09 -24.81
N THR A 231 0.38 26.08 -23.92
CA THR A 231 -0.83 25.61 -23.22
C THR A 231 -1.10 26.34 -21.90
N THR A 232 -0.17 27.13 -21.38
CA THR A 232 -0.37 27.89 -20.13
C THR A 232 -1.18 29.16 -20.35
N ASP A 233 -1.06 29.82 -21.50
CA ASP A 233 -1.78 31.07 -21.79
C ASP A 233 -3.27 30.83 -21.97
N SER A 234 -3.65 29.73 -22.63
CA SER A 234 -5.07 29.37 -22.81
C SER A 234 -5.76 28.96 -21.52
N LEU A 235 -5.07 28.28 -20.60
CA LEU A 235 -5.62 27.94 -19.28
C LEU A 235 -5.74 29.17 -18.38
N GLN A 236 -4.76 30.08 -18.41
CA GLN A 236 -4.87 31.35 -17.67
C GLN A 236 -6.00 32.22 -18.20
N GLN A 237 -6.22 32.24 -19.51
CA GLN A 237 -7.30 33.00 -20.14
C GLN A 237 -8.69 32.41 -19.84
N VAL A 238 -8.79 31.08 -19.69
CA VAL A 238 -10.02 30.40 -19.24
C VAL A 238 -10.27 30.63 -17.75
N LEU A 239 -9.22 30.61 -16.92
CA LEU A 239 -9.33 30.89 -15.49
C LEU A 239 -9.74 32.35 -15.23
N SER A 240 -9.21 33.32 -15.97
CA SER A 240 -9.59 34.73 -15.82
C SER A 240 -11.04 34.97 -16.23
N THR A 241 -11.51 34.37 -17.33
CA THR A 241 -12.92 34.47 -17.75
C THR A 241 -13.88 33.76 -16.79
N MET A 242 -13.46 32.68 -16.14
CA MET A 242 -14.25 32.03 -15.09
C MET A 242 -14.36 32.87 -13.82
N VAL A 243 -13.29 33.54 -13.40
CA VAL A 243 -13.30 34.44 -12.24
C VAL A 243 -14.19 35.66 -12.48
N GLU A 244 -14.14 36.24 -13.68
CA GLU A 244 -14.98 37.36 -14.07
C GLU A 244 -16.48 36.98 -14.05
N ARG A 245 -16.83 35.80 -14.59
CA ARG A 245 -18.21 35.30 -14.55
C ARG A 245 -18.72 34.99 -13.14
N ILE A 246 -17.86 34.52 -12.24
CA ILE A 246 -18.24 34.29 -10.83
C ILE A 246 -18.53 35.63 -10.14
N SER A 247 -17.71 36.66 -10.38
CA SER A 247 -17.94 38.00 -9.85
C SER A 247 -19.27 38.58 -10.34
N ASP A 248 -19.60 38.42 -11.62
CA ASP A 248 -20.87 38.91 -12.17
C ASP A 248 -22.10 38.19 -11.58
N LEU A 249 -21.98 36.89 -11.32
CA LEU A 249 -23.04 36.09 -10.67
C LEU A 249 -23.23 36.47 -9.19
N GLU A 250 -22.16 36.76 -8.47
CA GLU A 250 -22.24 37.26 -7.09
C GLU A 250 -22.91 38.65 -7.03
N THR A 251 -22.61 39.51 -8.02
CA THR A 251 -23.22 40.85 -8.10
C THR A 251 -24.71 40.79 -8.44
N GLN A 252 -25.13 39.83 -9.27
CA GLN A 252 -26.55 39.59 -9.57
C GLN A 252 -27.31 38.95 -8.40
N ALA A 253 -26.65 38.10 -7.61
CA ALA A 253 -27.25 37.47 -6.43
C ALA A 253 -27.48 38.46 -5.29
N THR A 254 -26.67 39.52 -5.20
CA THR A 254 -26.76 40.53 -4.12
C THR A 254 -27.80 41.62 -4.42
N ASN A 255 -28.25 41.76 -5.67
CA ASN A 255 -29.27 42.73 -6.10
C ASN A 255 -30.68 42.11 -6.26
N ARG A 256 -30.97 41.01 -5.55
CA ARG A 256 -32.29 40.40 -5.41
C ARG A 256 -32.77 40.38 -3.98
#